data_AF-A0A2H1VSY5-F1
#
_entry.id   AF-A0A2H1VSY5-F1
#
_cell.length_a   1.000
_cell.length_b   1.000
_cell.length_c   1.000
_cell.angle_alpha   90.00
_cell.angle_beta   90.00
_cell.angle_gamma   90.00
#
_symmetry.space_group_name_H-M   'P 1'
#
loop_
_entity.id
_entity.type
_entity.pdbx_description
1 polymer ?
#
loop_
_entity_poly.entity_id
_entity_poly.type
_entity_poly.pdbx_seq_one_letter_code
_entity_poly.pdbx_strand_id
1 'polypeptide(L)'
;LIIEVARVYGSAGAEAKRCVLRAVEGPVRAAAPRQATQLSPAYVALLDECPRGAETLLTRLVHIFTEKAPPSQELVSKVRELYATRVSDVRFLIPVLTGLSKKEILAALPKLIKLNPMVVKEVFNKLLGLQNPHDENSPVTPAELLVTLHLIDPSKADLKYIIKATALCFAEKQTYTQDVLSAVLQRLSEEPEIPVLMMRTVLQALTLYPALGPLVLNILQLLIEKEVWLNKVAWEGWVKCCERLVPACGALLAGLGPRPLAQAAAAPRLLAALRDHLHQMPPHHRNALPHHVLALAQQEPAPAYPAPPTPGPGMAPMSVPPPSMTPVPSNTPIPTLTPVPPPNPVEPLPPGME
;
A
#
# COMPACT_ATOMS: atom_id res chain seq x y z
N LEU A 1 5.74 22.34 39.69
CA LEU A 1 4.38 22.67 39.20
C LEU A 1 3.94 21.81 38.01
N ILE A 2 4.68 21.75 36.89
CA ILE A 2 4.24 21.03 35.69
C ILE A 2 4.02 19.51 35.91
N ILE A 3 4.85 18.86 36.73
CA ILE A 3 4.66 17.45 37.11
C ILE A 3 3.35 17.23 37.86
N GLU A 4 3.00 18.14 38.77
CA GLU A 4 1.75 18.05 39.53
C GLU A 4 0.53 18.26 38.61
N VAL A 5 0.62 19.22 37.69
CA VAL A 5 -0.39 19.40 36.63
C VAL A 5 -0.55 18.12 35.81
N ALA A 6 0.56 17.48 35.43
CA ALA A 6 0.53 16.23 34.68
C ALA A 6 -0.04 15.06 35.50
N ARG A 7 0.21 15.01 36.81
CA ARG A 7 -0.36 14.00 37.73
C ARG A 7 -1.88 14.16 37.87
N VAL A 8 -2.35 15.40 38.08
CA VAL A 8 -3.79 15.72 38.12
C VAL A 8 -4.44 15.42 36.77
N TYR A 9 -3.81 15.83 35.67
CA TYR A 9 -4.26 15.51 34.32
C TYR A 9 -4.38 13.99 34.12
N GLY A 10 -3.36 13.22 34.51
CA GLY A 10 -3.32 11.77 34.32
C GLY A 10 -4.50 11.05 34.97
N SER A 11 -4.91 11.55 36.14
CA SER A 11 -6.03 11.04 36.94
C SER A 11 -7.40 11.57 36.52
N ALA A 12 -7.45 12.58 35.63
CA ALA A 12 -8.69 13.24 35.22
C ALA A 12 -9.49 12.44 34.18
N GLY A 13 -10.80 12.68 34.14
CA GLY A 13 -11.70 12.13 33.12
C GLY A 13 -11.45 12.71 31.72
N ALA A 14 -11.97 12.03 30.69
CA ALA A 14 -11.72 12.36 29.28
C ALA A 14 -12.16 13.79 28.88
N GLU A 15 -13.23 14.32 29.49
CA GLU A 15 -13.68 15.69 29.24
C GLU A 15 -12.73 16.74 29.80
N ALA A 16 -12.31 16.58 31.06
CA ALA A 16 -11.32 17.45 31.69
C ALA A 16 -9.98 17.42 30.93
N LYS A 17 -9.51 16.23 30.52
CA LYS A 17 -8.32 16.09 29.67
C LYS A 17 -8.44 16.89 28.37
N ARG A 18 -9.58 16.81 27.68
CA ARG A 18 -9.84 17.59 26.45
C ARG A 18 -9.81 19.10 26.71
N CYS A 19 -10.40 19.56 27.81
CA CYS A 19 -10.36 20.99 28.18
C CYS A 19 -8.91 21.46 28.44
N VAL A 20 -8.13 20.68 29.19
CA VAL A 20 -6.71 21.00 29.44
C VAL A 20 -5.91 21.05 28.14
N LEU A 21 -6.06 20.05 27.26
CA LEU A 21 -5.33 20.02 25.97
C LEU A 21 -5.63 21.23 25.08
N ARG A 22 -6.86 21.78 25.11
CA ARG A 22 -7.19 23.01 24.39
C ARG A 22 -6.62 24.24 25.09
N ALA A 23 -6.75 24.32 26.41
CA ALA A 23 -6.31 25.49 27.19
C ALA A 23 -4.78 25.64 27.21
N VAL A 24 -4.04 24.53 27.18
CA VAL A 24 -2.57 24.54 27.24
C VAL A 24 -1.93 25.05 25.94
N GLU A 25 -2.65 25.02 24.83
CA GLU A 25 -2.09 25.31 23.50
C GLU A 25 -1.56 26.74 23.37
N GLY A 26 -2.35 27.75 23.74
CA GLY A 26 -1.93 29.15 23.66
C GLY A 26 -0.67 29.46 24.46
N PRO A 27 -0.64 29.16 25.78
CA PRO A 27 0.53 29.38 26.62
C PRO A 27 1.79 28.62 26.15
N VAL A 28 1.64 27.36 25.74
CA VAL A 28 2.76 26.53 25.28
C VAL A 28 3.30 27.05 23.95
N ARG A 29 2.43 27.45 23.03
CA ARG A 29 2.82 28.05 21.74
C ARG A 29 3.56 29.38 21.94
N ALA A 30 3.17 30.17 22.93
CA ALA A 30 3.90 31.40 23.30
C ALA A 30 5.29 31.11 23.90
N ALA A 31 5.46 29.97 24.59
CA ALA A 31 6.73 29.53 25.15
C ALA A 31 7.64 28.79 24.14
N ALA A 32 7.08 28.30 23.03
CA ALA A 32 7.77 27.45 22.05
C ALA A 32 9.08 28.03 21.48
N PRO A 33 9.19 29.34 21.16
CA PRO A 33 10.44 29.90 20.65
C PRO A 33 11.62 29.75 21.61
N ARG A 34 11.37 29.82 22.92
CA ARG A 34 12.41 29.64 23.95
C ARG A 34 12.84 28.18 24.07
N GLN A 35 11.90 27.25 23.89
CA GLN A 35 12.16 25.82 24.00
C GLN A 35 12.87 25.23 22.78
N ALA A 36 12.79 25.88 21.62
CA ALA A 36 13.53 25.48 20.42
C ALA A 36 15.05 25.58 20.61
N THR A 37 15.53 26.50 21.45
CA THR A 37 16.97 26.69 21.73
C THR A 37 17.44 25.88 22.93
N GLN A 38 16.66 25.84 24.02
CA GLN A 38 17.00 25.10 25.23
C GLN A 38 15.73 24.59 25.91
N LEU A 39 15.70 23.29 26.21
CA LEU A 39 14.57 22.69 26.94
C LEU A 39 14.53 23.25 28.36
N SER A 40 13.35 23.73 28.78
CA SER A 40 13.20 24.20 30.16
C SER A 40 13.37 23.03 31.14
N PRO A 41 13.98 23.24 32.33
CA PRO A 41 14.15 22.18 33.32
C PRO A 41 12.83 21.50 33.72
N ALA A 42 11.74 22.26 33.74
CA ALA A 42 10.40 21.75 34.01
C ALA A 42 9.93 20.77 32.94
N TYR A 43 10.23 21.04 31.67
CA TYR A 43 9.86 20.16 30.57
C TYR A 43 10.75 18.93 30.49
N VAL A 44 12.06 19.08 30.76
CA VAL A 44 12.98 17.94 30.90
C VAL A 44 12.51 17.00 32.02
N ALA A 45 12.14 17.55 33.19
CA ALA A 45 11.59 16.74 34.27
C ALA A 45 10.31 15.99 33.86
N LEU A 46 9.44 16.60 33.04
CA LEU A 46 8.24 15.93 32.53
C LEU A 46 8.55 14.83 31.51
N LEU A 47 9.61 15.00 30.70
CA LEU A 47 10.10 13.98 29.79
C LEU A 47 10.73 12.81 30.58
N ASP A 48 11.44 13.09 31.67
CA ASP A 48 12.08 12.05 32.49
C ASP A 48 11.06 11.28 33.35
N GLU A 49 10.12 12.00 33.95
CA GLU A 49 9.17 11.46 34.92
C GLU A 49 7.72 11.70 34.51
N CYS A 50 7.35 11.34 33.28
CA CYS A 50 5.98 11.50 32.79
C CYS A 50 4.99 10.75 33.71
N PRO A 51 4.02 11.41 34.37
CA PRO A 51 3.04 10.70 35.20
C PRO A 51 2.13 9.78 34.37
N ARG A 52 1.71 8.65 34.94
CA ARG A 52 0.81 7.70 34.27
C ARG A 52 -0.49 8.39 33.85
N GLY A 53 -0.89 8.22 32.60
CA GLY A 53 -2.10 8.83 32.04
C GLY A 53 -1.90 10.25 31.48
N ALA A 54 -0.69 10.82 31.59
CA ALA A 54 -0.31 12.13 31.06
C ALA A 54 0.38 12.08 29.69
N GLU A 55 0.50 10.92 29.08
CA GLU A 55 1.22 10.69 27.83
C GLU A 55 0.62 11.52 26.68
N THR A 56 -0.70 11.70 26.68
CA THR A 56 -1.42 12.54 25.68
C THR A 56 -1.11 14.03 25.84
N LEU A 57 -0.91 14.51 27.08
CA LEU A 57 -0.46 15.88 27.33
C LEU A 57 0.98 16.04 26.85
N LEU A 58 1.87 15.11 27.21
CA LEU A 58 3.26 15.13 26.77
C LEU A 58 3.38 15.10 25.24
N THR A 59 2.62 14.23 24.58
CA THR A 59 2.53 14.17 23.10
C THR A 59 2.13 15.53 22.51
N ARG A 60 1.14 16.21 23.10
CA ARG A 60 0.71 17.53 22.65
C ARG A 60 1.79 18.59 22.83
N LEU A 61 2.52 18.57 23.94
CA LEU A 61 3.63 19.49 24.20
C LEU A 61 4.77 19.29 23.20
N VAL A 62 5.21 18.05 23.00
CA VAL A 62 6.25 17.69 22.01
C VAL A 62 5.85 18.21 20.63
N HIS A 63 4.59 18.01 20.24
CA HIS A 63 4.07 18.48 18.97
C HIS A 63 4.12 20.01 18.83
N ILE A 64 3.65 20.76 19.82
CA ILE A 64 3.65 22.24 19.77
C ILE A 64 5.08 22.79 19.69
N PHE A 65 6.03 22.20 20.45
CA PHE A 65 7.42 22.66 20.44
C PHE A 65 8.19 22.35 19.16
N THR A 66 7.69 21.41 18.34
CA THR A 66 8.32 20.99 17.08
C THR A 66 7.52 21.40 15.84
N GLU A 67 6.47 22.21 16.01
CA GLU A 67 5.60 22.65 14.91
C GLU A 67 6.29 23.65 13.98
N LYS A 68 7.09 24.56 14.54
CA LYS A 68 7.72 25.68 13.81
C LYS A 68 9.24 25.61 13.70
N ALA A 69 9.85 24.65 14.37
CA ALA A 69 11.30 24.49 14.42
C ALA A 69 11.67 23.00 14.43
N PRO A 70 12.81 22.61 13.85
CA PRO A 70 13.29 21.25 13.95
C PRO A 70 13.54 20.86 15.41
N PRO A 71 13.33 19.60 15.78
CA PRO A 71 13.55 19.12 17.14
C PRO A 71 15.05 19.16 17.51
N SER A 72 15.37 19.57 18.74
CA SER A 72 16.75 19.47 19.26
C SER A 72 17.15 18.01 19.50
N GLN A 73 18.44 17.69 19.41
CA GLN A 73 18.94 16.33 19.64
C GLN A 73 18.64 15.82 21.06
N GLU A 74 18.65 16.72 22.05
CA GLU A 74 18.25 16.40 23.42
C GLU A 74 16.78 15.94 23.48
N LEU A 75 15.87 16.68 22.82
CA LEU A 75 14.45 16.33 22.76
C LEU A 75 14.23 14.99 22.05
N VAL A 76 14.89 14.79 20.91
CA VAL A 76 14.82 13.54 20.15
C VAL A 76 15.24 12.37 21.03
N SER A 77 16.35 12.49 21.76
CA SER A 77 16.85 11.43 22.64
C SER A 77 15.86 11.06 23.74
N LYS A 78 15.28 12.06 24.42
CA LYS A 78 14.29 11.84 25.48
C LYS A 78 12.98 11.24 24.96
N VAL A 79 12.46 11.74 23.84
CA VAL A 79 11.24 11.21 23.20
C VAL A 79 11.44 9.76 22.77
N ARG A 80 12.61 9.44 22.21
CA ARG A 80 12.97 8.07 21.84
C ARG A 80 13.02 7.13 23.05
N GLU A 81 13.70 7.52 24.12
CA GLU A 81 13.80 6.72 25.35
C GLU A 81 12.42 6.45 25.96
N LEU A 82 11.57 7.47 26.01
CA LEU A 82 10.18 7.32 26.46
C LEU A 82 9.35 6.40 25.57
N TYR A 83 9.51 6.48 24.24
CA TYR A 83 8.80 5.58 23.32
C TYR A 83 9.26 4.12 23.49
N ALA A 84 10.54 3.90 23.74
CA ALA A 84 11.08 2.56 23.96
C ALA A 84 10.63 1.93 25.29
N THR A 85 10.41 2.74 26.33
CA THR A 85 10.20 2.26 27.72
C THR A 85 8.76 2.38 28.23
N ARG A 86 7.98 3.37 27.76
CA ARG A 86 6.68 3.72 28.35
C ARG A 86 5.57 3.96 27.33
N VAL A 87 5.83 4.73 26.28
CA VAL A 87 4.79 5.19 25.34
C VAL A 87 4.79 4.30 24.10
N SER A 88 3.77 3.47 23.92
CA SER A 88 3.68 2.55 22.77
C SER A 88 3.04 3.14 21.51
N ASP A 89 2.41 4.31 21.63
CA ASP A 89 1.77 5.00 20.50
C ASP A 89 2.81 5.65 19.58
N VAL A 90 2.92 5.14 18.35
CA VAL A 90 3.87 5.61 17.35
C VAL A 90 3.68 7.09 16.97
N ARG A 91 2.48 7.65 17.18
CA ARG A 91 2.22 9.07 16.93
C ARG A 91 3.09 9.99 17.78
N PHE A 92 3.60 9.49 18.90
CA PHE A 92 4.54 10.21 19.75
C PHE A 92 5.87 10.51 19.05
N LEU A 93 6.28 9.68 18.08
CA LEU A 93 7.50 9.90 17.30
C LEU A 93 7.32 10.91 16.16
N ILE A 94 6.10 11.11 15.66
CA ILE A 94 5.81 11.95 14.48
C ILE A 94 6.45 13.34 14.57
N PRO A 95 6.34 14.07 15.69
CA PRO A 95 6.87 15.42 15.75
C PRO A 95 8.41 15.48 15.70
N VAL A 96 9.10 14.42 16.14
CA VAL A 96 10.57 14.34 16.16
C VAL A 96 11.15 13.52 15.00
N LEU A 97 10.34 13.09 14.03
CA LEU A 97 10.76 12.19 12.94
C LEU A 97 12.01 12.68 12.20
N THR A 98 12.13 13.98 11.95
CA THR A 98 13.27 14.56 11.22
C THR A 98 14.59 14.50 11.99
N GLY A 99 14.53 14.35 13.32
CA GLY A 99 15.70 14.18 14.16
C GLY A 99 16.11 12.73 14.40
N LEU A 100 15.26 11.75 14.02
CA LEU A 100 15.56 10.34 14.18
C LEU A 100 16.55 9.86 13.12
N SER A 101 17.36 8.87 13.47
CA SER A 101 18.19 8.16 12.50
C SER A 101 17.32 7.39 11.51
N LYS A 102 17.88 7.15 10.31
CA LYS A 102 17.24 6.34 9.29
C LYS A 102 16.78 4.98 9.84
N LYS A 103 17.63 4.28 10.60
CA LYS A 103 17.30 2.97 11.19
C LYS A 103 16.05 3.02 12.08
N GLU A 104 15.91 4.08 12.89
CA GLU A 104 14.76 4.27 13.77
C GLU A 104 13.49 4.56 12.97
N ILE A 105 13.59 5.38 11.93
CA ILE A 105 12.48 5.66 11.00
C ILE A 105 11.98 4.37 10.34
N LEU A 106 12.90 3.57 9.78
CA LEU A 106 12.53 2.31 9.12
C LEU A 106 11.90 1.31 10.11
N ALA A 107 12.36 1.29 11.36
CA ALA A 107 11.77 0.44 12.41
C ALA A 107 10.35 0.90 12.82
N ALA A 108 10.07 2.21 12.78
CA ALA A 108 8.76 2.76 13.09
C ALA A 108 7.78 2.72 11.90
N LEU A 109 8.28 2.69 10.66
CA LEU A 109 7.48 2.78 9.44
C LEU A 109 6.30 1.78 9.38
N PRO A 110 6.45 0.48 9.73
CA PRO A 110 5.33 -0.46 9.72
C PRO A 110 4.17 -0.07 10.66
N LYS A 111 4.47 0.63 11.77
CA LYS A 111 3.44 1.15 12.68
C LYS A 111 2.86 2.47 12.15
N LEU A 112 3.68 3.33 11.55
CA LEU A 112 3.25 4.61 10.99
C LEU A 112 2.23 4.43 9.86
N ILE A 113 2.44 3.47 8.95
CA ILE A 113 1.52 3.23 7.82
C ILE A 113 0.16 2.65 8.23
N LYS A 114 0.00 2.22 9.49
CA LYS A 114 -1.27 1.74 10.05
C LYS A 114 -2.19 2.87 10.52
N LEU A 115 -1.67 4.10 10.57
CA LEU A 115 -2.42 5.29 10.98
C LEU A 115 -3.43 5.70 9.89
N ASN A 116 -4.22 6.74 10.21
CA ASN A 116 -5.16 7.33 9.25
C ASN A 116 -4.39 7.83 7.99
N PRO A 117 -4.89 7.59 6.76
CA PRO A 117 -4.23 8.02 5.52
C PRO A 117 -3.78 9.49 5.50
N MET A 118 -4.54 10.40 6.11
CA MET A 118 -4.15 11.82 6.22
C MET A 118 -2.88 11.99 7.05
N VAL A 119 -2.78 11.27 8.16
CA VAL A 119 -1.59 11.26 9.03
C VAL A 119 -0.41 10.59 8.34
N VAL A 120 -0.65 9.49 7.60
CA VAL A 120 0.41 8.83 6.80
C VAL A 120 0.97 9.78 5.75
N LYS A 121 0.11 10.56 5.08
CA LYS A 121 0.53 11.58 4.13
C LYS A 121 1.40 12.66 4.79
N GLU A 122 1.00 13.16 5.96
CA GLU A 122 1.81 14.12 6.72
C GLU A 122 3.18 13.54 7.13
N VAL A 123 3.20 12.28 7.58
CA VAL A 123 4.44 11.56 7.89
C VAL A 123 5.34 11.49 6.66
N PHE A 124 4.81 11.14 5.49
CA PHE A 124 5.61 11.08 4.26
C PHE A 124 6.13 12.45 3.87
N ASN A 125 5.31 13.49 3.94
CA ASN A 125 5.75 14.86 3.65
C ASN A 125 6.89 15.30 4.57
N LYS A 126 6.83 14.92 5.86
CA LYS A 126 7.91 15.20 6.83
C LYS A 126 9.18 14.39 6.55
N LEU A 127 9.04 13.10 6.22
CA LEU A 127 10.19 12.22 5.90
C LEU A 127 10.90 12.61 4.60
N LEU A 128 10.16 13.17 3.64
CA LEU A 128 10.65 13.58 2.33
C LEU A 128 11.04 15.08 2.28
N GLY A 129 10.98 15.80 3.40
CA GLY A 129 11.31 17.24 3.45
C GLY A 129 10.33 18.17 2.72
N LEU A 130 9.16 17.68 2.29
CA LEU A 130 8.21 18.44 1.46
C LEU A 130 7.50 19.59 2.20
N GLN A 131 7.64 19.66 3.53
CA GLN A 131 7.01 20.71 4.34
C GLN A 131 7.82 22.02 4.36
N ASN A 132 9.14 21.96 4.20
CA ASN A 132 10.03 23.10 4.28
C ASN A 132 11.03 23.09 3.12
N PRO A 133 10.81 23.88 2.05
CA PRO A 133 11.68 23.92 0.87
C PRO A 133 13.14 24.34 1.14
N HIS A 134 13.43 24.91 2.31
CA HIS A 134 14.78 25.32 2.72
C HIS A 134 15.53 24.25 3.53
N ASP A 135 14.88 23.13 3.84
CA ASP A 135 15.45 22.05 4.63
C ASP A 135 16.07 21.01 3.69
N GLU A 136 17.34 21.20 3.34
CA GLU A 136 18.09 20.34 2.41
C GLU A 136 18.33 18.91 2.96
N ASN A 137 18.07 18.66 4.25
CA ASN A 137 18.30 17.38 4.91
C ASN A 137 17.00 16.57 5.08
N SER A 138 16.45 16.06 3.97
CA SER A 138 15.37 15.08 4.05
C SER A 138 15.87 13.78 4.73
N PRO A 139 15.19 13.24 5.75
CA PRO A 139 15.61 12.01 6.43
C PRO A 139 15.69 10.77 5.52
N VAL A 140 14.86 10.73 4.47
CA VAL A 140 14.75 9.60 3.55
C VAL A 140 14.45 10.15 2.14
N THR A 141 15.05 9.56 1.10
CA THR A 141 14.70 9.94 -0.28
C THR A 141 13.39 9.28 -0.72
N PRO A 142 12.70 9.81 -1.75
CA PRO A 142 11.50 9.17 -2.31
C PRO A 142 11.73 7.72 -2.72
N ALA A 143 12.86 7.44 -3.38
CA ALA A 143 13.20 6.09 -3.82
C ALA A 143 13.37 5.14 -2.62
N GLU A 144 14.11 5.58 -1.61
CA GLU A 144 14.33 4.80 -0.39
C GLU A 144 13.04 4.51 0.37
N LEU A 145 12.14 5.49 0.49
CA LEU A 145 10.86 5.29 1.16
C LEU A 145 10.03 4.23 0.43
N LEU A 146 9.89 4.35 -0.89
CA LEU A 146 9.08 3.41 -1.67
C LEU A 146 9.69 2.01 -1.70
N VAL A 147 11.02 1.88 -1.82
CA VAL A 147 11.70 0.58 -1.67
C VAL A 147 11.45 0.00 -0.28
N THR A 148 11.63 0.79 0.78
CA THR A 148 11.41 0.33 2.16
C THR A 148 9.98 -0.19 2.35
N LEU A 149 8.97 0.50 1.83
CA LEU A 149 7.58 0.05 1.90
C LEU A 149 7.40 -1.35 1.30
N HIS A 150 8.06 -1.67 0.19
CA HIS A 150 8.00 -2.99 -0.44
C HIS A 150 8.72 -4.08 0.35
N LEU A 151 9.73 -3.71 1.13
CA LEU A 151 10.55 -4.63 1.93
C LEU A 151 10.07 -4.73 3.39
N ILE A 152 8.91 -4.17 3.71
CA ILE A 152 8.30 -4.40 5.01
C ILE A 152 7.91 -5.87 5.12
N ASP A 153 8.46 -6.53 6.14
CA ASP A 153 8.11 -7.88 6.53
C ASP A 153 6.57 -8.01 6.71
N PRO A 154 5.90 -8.94 6.01
CA PRO A 154 4.46 -9.16 6.11
C PRO A 154 3.96 -9.44 7.53
N SER A 155 4.82 -9.92 8.45
CA SER A 155 4.47 -10.11 9.86
C SER A 155 4.33 -8.79 10.63
N LYS A 156 4.95 -7.70 10.16
CA LYS A 156 4.94 -6.39 10.83
C LYS A 156 3.79 -5.51 10.36
N ALA A 157 3.35 -5.65 9.12
CA ALA A 157 2.19 -4.92 8.59
C ALA A 157 1.47 -5.69 7.48
N ASP A 158 0.14 -5.77 7.59
CA ASP A 158 -0.71 -6.31 6.54
C ASP A 158 -0.50 -5.61 5.20
N LEU A 159 -0.56 -6.39 4.11
CA LEU A 159 -0.40 -5.90 2.74
C LEU A 159 -1.33 -4.73 2.39
N LYS A 160 -2.53 -4.67 2.97
CA LYS A 160 -3.50 -3.58 2.77
C LYS A 160 -2.96 -2.20 3.16
N TYR A 161 -2.11 -2.13 4.20
CA TYR A 161 -1.51 -0.86 4.64
C TYR A 161 -0.37 -0.46 3.72
N ILE A 162 0.45 -1.43 3.31
CA ILE A 162 1.54 -1.20 2.35
C ILE A 162 0.96 -0.71 1.03
N ILE A 163 -0.09 -1.36 0.50
CA ILE A 163 -0.79 -0.95 -0.72
C ILE A 163 -1.31 0.50 -0.62
N LYS A 164 -1.89 0.89 0.51
CA LYS A 164 -2.38 2.27 0.73
C LYS A 164 -1.22 3.26 0.79
N ALA A 165 -0.14 2.90 1.48
CA ALA A 165 1.06 3.71 1.57
C ALA A 165 1.72 3.93 0.21
N THR A 166 1.94 2.87 -0.58
CA THR A 166 2.50 3.00 -1.93
C THR A 166 1.59 3.82 -2.85
N ALA A 167 0.26 3.72 -2.70
CA ALA A 167 -0.67 4.56 -3.45
C ALA A 167 -0.54 6.05 -3.09
N LEU A 168 -0.26 6.40 -1.83
CA LEU A 168 0.04 7.79 -1.45
C LEU A 168 1.33 8.29 -2.12
N CYS A 169 2.38 7.46 -2.21
CA CYS A 169 3.60 7.80 -2.96
C CYS A 169 3.27 8.12 -4.42
N PHE A 170 2.56 7.23 -5.12
CA PHE A 170 2.19 7.42 -6.53
C PHE A 170 1.24 8.60 -6.78
N ALA A 171 0.51 9.09 -5.76
CA ALA A 171 -0.31 10.29 -5.88
C ALA A 171 0.55 11.57 -5.97
N GLU A 172 1.75 11.57 -5.40
CA GLU A 172 2.68 12.71 -5.39
C GLU A 172 3.60 12.69 -6.63
N LYS A 173 3.01 12.93 -7.81
CA LYS A 173 3.68 12.83 -9.13
C LYS A 173 4.89 13.75 -9.31
N GLN A 174 4.95 14.86 -8.56
CA GLN A 174 6.09 15.78 -8.58
C GLN A 174 7.29 15.21 -7.81
N THR A 175 7.04 14.34 -6.85
CA THR A 175 8.06 13.70 -6.02
C THR A 175 8.48 12.34 -6.59
N TYR A 176 7.52 11.56 -7.10
CA TYR A 176 7.76 10.25 -7.70
C TYR A 176 7.78 10.33 -9.22
N THR A 177 8.83 10.99 -9.73
CA THR A 177 9.07 11.16 -11.17
C THR A 177 9.48 9.85 -11.84
N GLN A 178 9.61 9.89 -13.17
CA GLN A 178 10.10 8.76 -13.95
C GLN A 178 11.46 8.24 -13.46
N ASP A 179 12.41 9.14 -13.17
CA ASP A 179 13.76 8.77 -12.74
C ASP A 179 13.76 8.13 -11.34
N VAL A 180 12.96 8.68 -10.43
CA VAL A 180 12.77 8.10 -9.08
C VAL A 180 12.19 6.70 -9.18
N LEU A 181 11.13 6.52 -9.98
CA LEU A 181 10.51 5.21 -10.15
C LEU A 181 11.43 4.23 -10.89
N SER A 182 12.22 4.70 -11.85
CA SER A 182 13.27 3.89 -12.50
C SER A 182 14.25 3.32 -11.47
N ALA A 183 14.78 4.18 -10.59
CA ALA A 183 15.68 3.76 -9.52
C ALA A 183 15.02 2.77 -8.53
N VAL A 184 13.75 3.00 -8.16
CA VAL A 184 12.98 2.08 -7.31
C VAL A 184 12.83 0.71 -7.97
N LEU A 185 12.42 0.67 -9.24
CA LEU A 185 12.18 -0.58 -9.96
C LEU A 185 13.47 -1.38 -10.15
N GLN A 186 14.58 -0.71 -10.46
CA GLN A 186 15.91 -1.33 -10.54
C GLN A 186 16.29 -1.94 -9.19
N ARG A 187 16.24 -1.15 -8.11
CA ARG A 187 16.62 -1.63 -6.77
C ARG A 187 15.76 -2.81 -6.31
N LEU A 188 14.44 -2.78 -6.55
CA LEU A 188 13.56 -3.90 -6.22
C LEU A 188 13.85 -5.16 -7.05
N SER A 189 14.28 -5.00 -8.31
CA SER A 189 14.63 -6.13 -9.17
C SER A 189 15.91 -6.86 -8.74
N GLU A 190 16.77 -6.21 -7.97
CA GLU A 190 18.00 -6.78 -7.41
C GLU A 190 17.76 -7.63 -6.14
N GLU A 191 16.59 -7.52 -5.50
CA GLU A 191 16.28 -8.30 -4.30
C GLU A 191 16.28 -9.81 -4.58
N PRO A 192 16.86 -10.65 -3.70
CA PRO A 192 17.00 -12.08 -3.95
C PRO A 192 15.64 -12.77 -4.15
N GLU A 193 14.65 -12.40 -3.33
CA GLU A 193 13.26 -12.82 -3.48
C GLU A 193 12.43 -11.69 -4.09
N ILE A 194 11.48 -12.05 -4.97
CA ILE A 194 10.61 -11.07 -5.62
C ILE A 194 9.69 -10.44 -4.57
N PRO A 195 9.77 -9.12 -4.31
CA PRO A 195 8.91 -8.48 -3.33
C PRO A 195 7.43 -8.62 -3.73
N VAL A 196 6.56 -8.94 -2.77
CA VAL A 196 5.16 -9.32 -3.01
C VAL A 196 4.39 -8.30 -3.85
N LEU A 197 4.67 -7.00 -3.67
CA LEU A 197 3.99 -5.91 -4.38
C LEU A 197 4.76 -5.36 -5.58
N MET A 198 5.94 -5.90 -5.90
CA MET A 198 6.81 -5.39 -6.95
C MET A 198 6.07 -5.26 -8.29
N MET A 199 5.38 -6.32 -8.74
CA MET A 199 4.69 -6.30 -10.03
C MET A 199 3.53 -5.30 -10.10
N ARG A 200 2.88 -5.04 -8.96
CA ARG A 200 1.86 -3.98 -8.88
C ARG A 200 2.50 -2.61 -9.13
N THR A 201 3.66 -2.36 -8.54
CA THR A 201 4.43 -1.12 -8.71
C THR A 201 5.00 -0.99 -10.10
N VAL A 202 5.49 -2.07 -10.71
CA VAL A 202 5.92 -2.09 -12.13
C VAL A 202 4.76 -1.68 -13.04
N LEU A 203 3.58 -2.31 -12.87
CA LEU A 203 2.38 -1.98 -13.66
C LEU A 203 1.94 -0.53 -13.47
N GLN A 204 1.95 -0.04 -12.23
CA GLN A 204 1.53 1.33 -11.91
C GLN A 204 2.51 2.37 -12.47
N ALA A 205 3.82 2.12 -12.34
CA ALA A 205 4.86 2.97 -12.91
C ALA A 205 4.77 3.00 -14.44
N LEU A 206 4.58 1.86 -15.10
CA LEU A 206 4.42 1.79 -16.56
C LEU A 206 3.16 2.51 -17.05
N THR A 207 2.07 2.49 -16.27
CA THR A 207 0.86 3.27 -16.58
C THR A 207 1.11 4.77 -16.49
N LEU A 208 1.87 5.22 -15.49
CA LEU A 208 2.16 6.65 -15.29
C LEU A 208 3.23 7.16 -16.27
N TYR A 209 4.23 6.33 -16.58
CA TYR A 209 5.38 6.68 -17.40
C TYR A 209 5.66 5.57 -18.44
N PRO A 210 4.97 5.57 -19.59
CA PRO A 210 5.13 4.56 -20.64
C PRO A 210 6.57 4.46 -21.18
N ALA A 211 7.35 5.54 -21.09
CA ALA A 211 8.77 5.56 -21.48
C ALA A 211 9.65 4.61 -20.66
N LEU A 212 9.18 4.11 -19.52
CA LEU A 212 9.86 3.05 -18.75
C LEU A 212 9.82 1.68 -19.45
N GLY A 213 9.12 1.53 -20.58
CA GLY A 213 8.97 0.26 -21.29
C GLY A 213 10.25 -0.56 -21.45
N PRO A 214 11.38 0.00 -21.96
CA PRO A 214 12.64 -0.73 -22.08
C PRO A 214 13.20 -1.23 -20.75
N LEU A 215 13.13 -0.40 -19.69
CA LEU A 215 13.53 -0.83 -18.35
C LEU A 215 12.65 -1.97 -17.84
N VAL A 216 11.33 -1.86 -18.03
CA VAL A 216 10.40 -2.90 -17.60
C VAL A 216 10.67 -4.20 -18.35
N LEU A 217 10.97 -4.20 -19.65
CA LEU A 217 11.36 -5.40 -20.39
C LEU A 217 12.61 -6.06 -19.79
N ASN A 218 13.64 -5.28 -19.44
CA ASN A 218 14.84 -5.81 -18.78
C ASN A 218 14.51 -6.43 -17.42
N ILE A 219 13.67 -5.78 -16.61
CA ILE A 219 13.23 -6.32 -15.33
C ILE A 219 12.46 -7.64 -15.54
N LEU A 220 11.53 -7.68 -16.50
CA LEU A 220 10.78 -8.89 -16.80
C LEU A 220 11.69 -10.03 -17.25
N GLN A 221 12.77 -9.75 -17.98
CA GLN A 221 13.82 -10.72 -18.34
C GLN A 221 14.55 -11.23 -17.10
N LEU A 222 14.97 -10.35 -16.19
CA LEU A 222 15.60 -10.76 -14.92
C LEU A 222 14.67 -11.63 -14.06
N LEU A 223 13.37 -11.34 -14.08
CA LEU A 223 12.38 -12.14 -13.35
C LEU A 223 12.18 -13.55 -13.93
N ILE A 224 12.53 -13.79 -15.20
CA ILE A 224 12.56 -15.15 -15.77
C ILE A 224 13.62 -16.00 -15.07
N GLU A 225 14.81 -15.43 -14.81
CA GLU A 225 15.89 -16.12 -14.11
C GLU A 225 15.51 -16.47 -12.67
N LYS A 226 14.58 -15.70 -12.07
CA LYS A 226 13.99 -15.92 -10.75
C LYS A 226 12.75 -16.81 -10.76
N GLU A 227 12.47 -17.48 -11.88
CA GLU A 227 11.34 -18.38 -12.06
C GLU A 227 9.99 -17.78 -11.63
N VAL A 228 9.74 -16.53 -12.03
CA VAL A 228 8.55 -15.74 -11.62
C VAL A 228 7.20 -16.48 -11.78
N TRP A 229 7.12 -17.44 -12.69
CA TRP A 229 5.95 -18.31 -12.90
C TRP A 229 5.60 -19.22 -11.70
N LEU A 230 6.50 -19.43 -10.75
CA LEU A 230 6.22 -20.18 -9.53
C LEU A 230 5.34 -19.41 -8.55
N ASN A 231 5.40 -18.08 -8.57
CA ASN A 231 4.54 -17.22 -7.77
C ASN A 231 3.36 -16.72 -8.61
N LYS A 232 2.16 -17.25 -8.35
CA LYS A 232 0.94 -16.92 -9.12
C LYS A 232 0.68 -15.42 -9.23
N VAL A 233 0.82 -14.67 -8.13
CA VAL A 233 0.51 -13.23 -8.09
C VAL A 233 1.54 -12.44 -8.90
N ALA A 234 2.82 -12.76 -8.74
CA ALA A 234 3.88 -12.12 -9.53
C ALA A 234 3.75 -12.47 -11.02
N TRP A 235 3.44 -13.72 -11.34
CA TRP A 235 3.22 -14.20 -12.71
C TRP A 235 2.07 -13.48 -13.41
N GLU A 236 0.92 -13.32 -12.75
CA GLU A 236 -0.20 -12.55 -13.30
C GLU A 236 0.21 -11.10 -13.61
N GLY A 237 1.01 -10.50 -12.74
CA GLY A 237 1.58 -9.18 -12.98
C GLY A 237 2.54 -9.16 -14.17
N TRP A 238 3.37 -10.20 -14.31
CA TRP A 238 4.36 -10.34 -15.38
C TRP A 238 3.68 -10.44 -16.75
N VAL A 239 2.62 -11.27 -16.84
CA VAL A 239 1.78 -11.43 -18.04
C VAL A 239 1.11 -10.10 -18.40
N LYS A 240 0.50 -9.40 -17.43
CA LYS A 240 -0.12 -8.07 -17.65
C LYS A 240 0.87 -7.01 -18.12
N CYS A 241 2.11 -7.04 -17.62
CA CYS A 241 3.17 -6.15 -18.11
C CYS A 241 3.51 -6.45 -19.56
N CYS A 242 3.69 -7.73 -19.92
CA CYS A 242 3.93 -8.12 -21.32
C CYS A 242 2.81 -7.64 -22.24
N GLU A 243 1.54 -7.79 -21.85
CA GLU A 243 0.40 -7.36 -22.67
C GLU A 243 0.40 -5.85 -22.96
N ARG A 244 0.90 -5.05 -22.02
CA ARG A 244 1.06 -3.59 -22.19
C ARG A 244 2.28 -3.21 -23.02
N LEU A 245 3.24 -4.11 -23.15
CA LEU A 245 4.49 -3.92 -23.88
C LEU A 245 4.47 -4.57 -25.26
N VAL A 246 3.35 -5.15 -25.68
CA VAL A 246 3.17 -5.60 -27.08
C VAL A 246 3.40 -4.42 -28.03
N PRO A 247 4.20 -4.60 -29.12
CA PRO A 247 4.80 -5.86 -29.59
C PRO A 247 6.20 -6.19 -29.02
N ALA A 248 6.83 -5.27 -28.28
CA ALA A 248 8.21 -5.39 -27.82
C ALA A 248 8.47 -6.60 -26.90
N CYS A 249 7.45 -7.15 -26.24
CA CYS A 249 7.58 -8.37 -25.42
C CYS A 249 7.76 -9.67 -26.23
N GLY A 250 7.65 -9.66 -27.56
CA GLY A 250 7.72 -10.88 -28.37
C GLY A 250 9.05 -11.65 -28.22
N ALA A 251 10.17 -10.94 -28.15
CA ALA A 251 11.49 -11.54 -27.92
C ALA A 251 11.60 -12.21 -26.55
N LEU A 252 11.04 -11.56 -25.52
CA LEU A 252 10.99 -12.07 -24.15
C LEU A 252 10.18 -13.37 -24.06
N LEU A 253 9.04 -13.43 -24.77
CA LEU A 253 8.22 -14.65 -24.85
C LEU A 253 8.97 -15.80 -25.53
N ALA A 254 9.72 -15.53 -26.61
CA ALA A 254 10.50 -16.55 -27.30
C ALA A 254 11.61 -17.17 -26.43
N GLY A 255 12.08 -16.45 -25.40
CA GLY A 255 13.07 -16.93 -24.43
C GLY A 255 12.51 -17.80 -23.29
N LEU A 256 11.20 -17.96 -23.17
CA LEU A 256 10.60 -18.74 -22.08
C LEU A 256 10.75 -20.26 -22.29
N GLY A 257 10.88 -20.98 -21.18
CA GLY A 257 10.75 -22.44 -21.15
C GLY A 257 9.33 -22.91 -21.52
N PRO A 258 9.15 -24.22 -21.79
CA PRO A 258 7.90 -24.76 -22.34
C PRO A 258 6.68 -24.49 -21.46
N ARG A 259 6.81 -24.69 -20.14
CA ARG A 259 5.72 -24.49 -19.16
C ARG A 259 5.31 -23.01 -19.04
N PRO A 260 6.19 -22.06 -18.71
CA PRO A 260 5.80 -20.66 -18.60
C PRO A 260 5.34 -20.07 -19.95
N LEU A 261 5.90 -20.51 -21.06
CA LEU A 261 5.45 -20.07 -22.39
C LEU A 261 3.99 -20.50 -22.66
N ALA A 262 3.65 -21.76 -22.40
CA ALA A 262 2.28 -22.25 -22.55
C ALA A 262 1.29 -21.49 -21.66
N GLN A 263 1.69 -21.15 -20.43
CA GLN A 263 0.87 -20.32 -19.52
C GLN A 263 0.68 -18.90 -20.04
N ALA A 264 1.73 -18.26 -20.56
CA ALA A 264 1.65 -16.91 -21.12
C ALA A 264 0.80 -16.88 -22.41
N ALA A 265 0.92 -17.91 -23.25
CA ALA A 265 0.16 -18.03 -24.50
C ALA A 265 -1.34 -18.27 -24.31
N ALA A 266 -1.80 -18.57 -23.09
CA ALA A 266 -3.22 -18.54 -22.75
C ALA A 266 -3.83 -17.15 -22.97
N ALA A 267 -3.02 -16.08 -22.95
CA ALA A 267 -3.43 -14.74 -23.36
C ALA A 267 -3.29 -14.59 -24.89
N PRO A 268 -4.39 -14.40 -25.65
CA PRO A 268 -4.34 -14.33 -27.11
C PRO A 268 -3.46 -13.21 -27.65
N ARG A 269 -3.38 -12.08 -26.94
CA ARG A 269 -2.53 -10.94 -27.30
C ARG A 269 -1.05 -11.28 -27.25
N LEU A 270 -0.62 -12.08 -26.27
CA LEU A 270 0.77 -12.50 -26.15
C LEU A 270 1.13 -13.55 -27.20
N LEU A 271 0.21 -14.47 -27.48
CA LEU A 271 0.41 -15.44 -28.56
C LEU A 271 0.53 -14.75 -29.93
N ALA A 272 -0.30 -13.73 -30.20
CA ALA A 272 -0.16 -12.91 -31.41
C ALA A 272 1.18 -12.17 -31.45
N ALA A 273 1.59 -11.53 -30.34
CA ALA A 273 2.88 -10.83 -30.26
C ALA A 273 4.08 -11.76 -30.48
N LEU A 274 4.02 -13.00 -29.97
CA LEU A 274 5.03 -14.01 -30.25
C LEU A 274 5.09 -14.34 -31.74
N ARG A 275 3.95 -14.62 -32.38
CA ARG A 275 3.88 -14.91 -33.82
C ARG A 275 4.44 -13.76 -34.66
N ASP A 276 4.03 -12.53 -34.37
CA ASP A 276 4.50 -11.33 -35.07
C ASP A 276 6.02 -11.19 -34.96
N HIS A 277 6.57 -11.44 -33.77
CA HIS A 277 8.02 -11.44 -33.56
C HIS A 277 8.73 -12.53 -34.37
N LEU A 278 8.18 -13.76 -34.42
CA LEU A 278 8.74 -14.84 -35.25
C LEU A 278 8.67 -14.54 -36.75
N HIS A 279 7.64 -13.83 -37.21
CA HIS A 279 7.50 -13.42 -38.60
C HIS A 279 8.49 -12.32 -39.01
N GLN A 280 8.86 -11.45 -38.07
CA GLN A 280 9.84 -10.38 -38.29
C GLN A 280 11.29 -10.88 -38.21
N MET A 281 11.52 -12.08 -37.66
CA MET A 281 12.87 -12.65 -37.58
C MET A 281 13.36 -13.26 -38.91
N PRO A 282 14.67 -13.13 -39.20
CA PRO A 282 15.27 -13.84 -40.32
C PRO A 282 15.10 -15.37 -40.20
N PRO A 283 14.93 -16.10 -41.33
CA PRO A 283 14.62 -17.54 -41.31
C PRO A 283 15.70 -18.39 -40.63
N HIS A 284 16.98 -18.00 -40.73
CA HIS A 284 18.08 -18.69 -40.06
C HIS A 284 17.98 -18.61 -38.52
N HIS A 285 17.65 -17.45 -37.96
CA HIS A 285 17.44 -17.30 -36.52
C HIS A 285 16.16 -17.99 -36.06
N ARG A 286 15.09 -17.95 -36.88
CA ARG A 286 13.83 -18.63 -36.56
C ARG A 286 14.00 -20.16 -36.45
N ASN A 287 14.78 -20.76 -37.32
CA ASN A 287 15.04 -22.21 -37.32
C ASN A 287 15.92 -22.67 -36.14
N ALA A 288 16.65 -21.75 -35.51
CA ALA A 288 17.47 -22.03 -34.33
C ALA A 288 16.67 -22.00 -33.01
N LEU A 289 15.39 -21.58 -33.05
CA LEU A 289 14.56 -21.50 -31.85
C LEU A 289 14.16 -22.89 -31.34
N PRO A 290 13.93 -23.04 -30.02
CA PRO A 290 13.43 -24.28 -29.46
C PRO A 290 12.10 -24.73 -30.08
N HIS A 291 11.94 -26.04 -30.28
CA HIS A 291 10.75 -26.63 -30.92
C HIS A 291 9.44 -26.25 -30.22
N HIS A 292 9.43 -26.11 -28.89
CA HIS A 292 8.22 -25.73 -28.15
C HIS A 292 7.72 -24.31 -28.49
N VAL A 293 8.61 -23.39 -28.84
CA VAL A 293 8.26 -22.02 -29.25
C VAL A 293 7.60 -22.05 -30.63
N LEU A 294 8.21 -22.78 -31.57
CA LEU A 294 7.71 -22.92 -32.94
C LEU A 294 6.35 -23.62 -32.97
N ALA A 295 6.21 -24.74 -32.24
CA ALA A 295 4.98 -25.51 -32.16
C ALA A 295 3.81 -24.68 -31.61
N LEU A 296 4.06 -23.88 -30.57
CA LEU A 296 3.02 -23.05 -29.96
C LEU A 296 2.59 -21.89 -30.87
N ALA A 297 3.54 -21.26 -31.57
CA ALA A 297 3.23 -20.21 -32.53
C ALA A 297 2.40 -20.72 -33.73
N GLN A 298 2.56 -22.00 -34.09
CA GLN A 298 1.82 -22.65 -35.19
C GLN A 298 0.43 -23.16 -34.79
N GLN A 299 0.11 -23.28 -33.50
CA GLN A 299 -1.25 -23.65 -33.08
C GLN A 299 -2.23 -22.59 -33.58
N GLU A 300 -3.24 -22.95 -34.37
CA GLU A 300 -4.29 -22.01 -34.74
C GLU A 300 -5.08 -21.59 -33.48
N PRO A 301 -5.54 -20.33 -33.40
CA PRO A 301 -6.49 -19.96 -32.35
C PRO A 301 -7.70 -20.90 -32.44
N ALA A 302 -8.08 -21.51 -31.31
CA ALA A 302 -9.27 -22.35 -31.26
C ALA A 302 -10.45 -21.58 -31.88
N PRO A 303 -11.26 -22.21 -32.76
CA PRO A 303 -12.36 -21.52 -33.41
C PRO A 303 -13.26 -20.92 -32.35
N ALA A 304 -13.45 -19.60 -32.42
CA ALA A 304 -14.46 -18.92 -31.61
C ALA A 304 -15.78 -19.62 -31.92
N TYR A 305 -16.37 -20.29 -30.92
CA TYR A 305 -17.73 -20.81 -31.06
C TYR A 305 -18.60 -19.66 -31.56
N PRO A 306 -19.33 -19.83 -32.68
CA PRO A 306 -20.20 -18.78 -33.16
C PRO A 306 -21.20 -18.48 -32.05
N ALA A 307 -21.25 -17.22 -31.62
CA ALA A 307 -22.30 -16.75 -30.73
C ALA A 307 -23.66 -17.14 -31.33
N PRO A 308 -24.62 -17.62 -30.53
CA PRO A 308 -25.96 -17.90 -31.04
C PRO A 308 -26.49 -16.63 -31.73
N PRO A 309 -27.13 -16.75 -32.91
CA PRO A 309 -27.53 -15.60 -33.69
C PRO A 309 -28.47 -14.72 -32.88
N THR A 310 -28.07 -13.46 -32.69
CA THR A 310 -28.96 -12.41 -32.22
C THR A 310 -30.11 -12.26 -33.23
N PRO A 311 -31.40 -12.27 -32.80
CA PRO A 311 -32.51 -12.03 -33.70
C PRO A 311 -32.40 -10.59 -34.24
N GLY A 312 -32.33 -10.45 -35.56
CA GLY A 312 -32.29 -9.15 -36.23
C GLY A 312 -33.57 -8.34 -36.05
N PRO A 313 -33.51 -7.01 -36.20
CA PRO A 313 -34.63 -6.11 -35.95
C PRO A 313 -35.58 -6.14 -37.14
N GLY A 314 -36.72 -6.82 -37.02
CA GLY A 314 -37.71 -6.80 -38.09
C GLY A 314 -38.68 -7.97 -38.13
N MET A 315 -39.36 -8.27 -37.02
CA MET A 315 -40.68 -8.91 -37.08
C MET A 315 -41.56 -8.27 -36.01
N ALA A 316 -42.64 -7.64 -36.47
CA ALA A 316 -43.66 -7.05 -35.60
C ALA A 316 -44.19 -8.10 -34.62
N PRO A 317 -44.47 -7.74 -33.35
CA PRO A 317 -45.11 -8.67 -32.45
C PRO A 317 -46.54 -8.94 -32.93
N MET A 318 -46.82 -10.18 -33.35
CA MET A 318 -48.18 -10.64 -33.50
C MET A 318 -48.86 -10.58 -32.14
N SER A 319 -49.95 -9.83 -32.07
CA SER A 319 -50.80 -9.67 -30.90
C SER A 319 -51.35 -11.02 -30.45
N VAL A 320 -51.04 -11.41 -29.22
CA VAL A 320 -51.72 -12.50 -28.51
C VAL A 320 -52.90 -11.89 -27.76
N PRO A 321 -54.14 -12.39 -27.93
CA PRO A 321 -55.29 -11.86 -27.22
C PRO A 321 -55.22 -12.24 -25.73
N PRO A 322 -55.75 -11.40 -24.81
CA PRO A 322 -55.77 -11.73 -23.39
C PRO A 322 -56.79 -12.85 -23.12
N PRO A 323 -56.49 -13.83 -22.25
CA PRO A 323 -57.47 -14.82 -21.85
C PRO A 323 -58.47 -14.21 -20.85
N SER A 324 -59.74 -14.51 -21.10
CA SER A 324 -60.92 -14.12 -20.33
C SER A 324 -60.86 -14.55 -18.86
N MET A 325 -61.43 -13.70 -18.01
CA MET A 325 -61.61 -13.92 -16.58
C MET A 325 -62.70 -14.97 -16.31
N THR A 326 -62.39 -15.94 -15.45
CA THR A 326 -63.39 -16.64 -14.61
C THR A 326 -62.85 -16.73 -13.18
N PRO A 327 -63.67 -16.45 -12.15
CA PRO A 327 -63.20 -16.28 -10.78
C PRO A 327 -63.15 -17.61 -10.02
N VAL A 328 -62.16 -17.79 -9.15
CA VAL A 328 -62.10 -18.88 -8.16
C VAL A 328 -61.74 -18.26 -6.80
N PRO A 329 -62.37 -18.69 -5.69
CA PRO A 329 -62.66 -17.81 -4.55
C PRO A 329 -61.52 -17.69 -3.54
N SER A 330 -61.47 -16.51 -2.92
CA SER A 330 -60.64 -16.14 -1.79
C SER A 330 -61.05 -16.91 -0.53
N ASN A 331 -60.13 -17.68 0.04
CA ASN A 331 -60.10 -17.93 1.48
C ASN A 331 -58.76 -18.57 1.88
N THR A 332 -57.87 -17.80 2.51
CA THR A 332 -57.12 -18.17 3.73
C THR A 332 -56.13 -17.04 4.13
N PRO A 333 -55.78 -16.92 5.42
CA PRO A 333 -55.45 -15.64 6.04
C PRO A 333 -53.95 -15.33 6.09
N ILE A 334 -53.70 -14.03 6.30
CA ILE A 334 -52.41 -13.33 6.45
C ILE A 334 -51.55 -13.96 7.57
N PRO A 335 -50.22 -14.19 7.38
CA PRO A 335 -49.34 -14.56 8.47
C PRO A 335 -48.92 -13.33 9.27
N THR A 336 -49.28 -13.34 10.56
CA THR A 336 -48.88 -12.41 11.60
C THR A 336 -47.38 -12.53 11.90
N LEU A 337 -46.68 -11.39 12.02
CA LEU A 337 -45.29 -11.29 12.46
C LEU A 337 -45.16 -11.78 13.92
N THR A 338 -44.33 -12.80 14.15
CA THR A 338 -43.90 -13.22 15.49
C THR A 338 -42.58 -12.55 15.89
N PRO A 339 -42.36 -12.18 17.17
CA PRO A 339 -41.13 -11.54 17.63
C PRO A 339 -39.97 -12.53 17.79
N VAL A 340 -38.75 -12.02 17.55
CA VAL A 340 -37.47 -12.71 17.70
C VAL A 340 -37.17 -13.02 19.18
N PRO A 341 -36.73 -14.24 19.56
CA PRO A 341 -36.35 -14.56 20.94
C PRO A 341 -34.92 -14.09 21.29
N PRO A 342 -34.60 -13.89 22.59
CA PRO A 342 -33.29 -13.41 23.05
C PRO A 342 -32.20 -14.50 23.00
N PRO A 343 -30.90 -14.12 23.08
CA PRO A 343 -29.79 -15.06 22.93
C PRO A 343 -29.63 -15.97 24.16
N ASN A 344 -29.45 -17.28 23.93
CA ASN A 344 -29.17 -18.26 24.97
C ASN A 344 -27.71 -18.20 25.47
N PRO A 345 -27.42 -18.69 26.70
CA PRO A 345 -26.15 -18.52 27.37
C PRO A 345 -25.10 -19.58 26.98
N VAL A 346 -23.86 -19.10 26.90
CA VAL A 346 -22.53 -19.74 26.95
C VAL A 346 -22.51 -21.28 27.12
N GLU A 347 -21.96 -21.95 26.12
CA GLU A 347 -21.59 -23.38 26.15
C GLU A 347 -20.19 -23.56 26.79
N PRO A 348 -19.94 -24.59 27.64
CA PRO A 348 -18.66 -24.77 28.33
C PRO A 348 -17.60 -25.44 27.43
N LEU A 349 -16.34 -25.03 27.59
CA LEU A 349 -15.18 -25.64 26.89
C LEU A 349 -14.92 -27.10 27.32
N PRO A 350 -14.36 -27.94 26.42
CA PRO A 350 -13.98 -29.32 26.71
C PRO A 350 -12.71 -29.42 27.60
N PRO A 351 -12.55 -30.53 28.35
CA PRO A 351 -11.52 -30.68 29.37
C PRO A 351 -10.15 -31.00 28.77
N GLY A 352 -9.09 -30.28 29.21
CA GLY A 352 -7.71 -30.67 28.94
C GLY A 352 -6.69 -29.58 28.59
N MET A 353 -6.99 -28.29 28.79
CA MET A 353 -5.97 -27.23 28.70
C MET A 353 -6.15 -26.27 29.88
N GLU A 354 -5.25 -26.37 30.86
CA GLU A 354 -4.96 -25.27 31.79
C GLU A 354 -4.06 -24.23 31.12
#